data_AF-A0A2S8GI91-F1
#
_entry.id   AF-A0A2S8GI91-F1
#
_cell.length_a   1.000
_cell.length_b   1.000
_cell.length_c   1.000
_cell.angle_alpha   90.00
_cell.angle_beta   90.00
_cell.angle_gamma   90.00
#
_symmetry.space_group_name_H-M   'P 1'
#
loop_
_entity.id
_entity.type
_entity.pdbx_description
1 polymer ?
#
loop_
_entity_poly.entity_id
_entity_poly.type
_entity_poly.pdbx_seq_one_letter_code
_entity_poly.pdbx_strand_id
1 'polypeptide(L)'
;MSGIVLVACAVVCGADVRETIPSVAALYDVIDQSRQLSVYKDDYRVLKDGAVLEALQTRGSTGGILDKLPSRGSSGIEPLSKGELRVVPIPNHPNLLLAGYVTHHESPITYDYAWREANLLLDVDRNVVIWWEQRNAVPHFLSKEQTAALNADLLSAAKAWGERIARRRDLYPTEPRLQEFDRQFVDPPPVEVSCKAVSVDVVSGECEFQFRLSGGGQTAEFPYKATLLDLLASELAMPAEQYFAAAKTEESK
;
A
#
# COMPACT_ATOMS: atom_id res chain seq x y z
N MET A 1 52.17 -5.28 -7.35
CA MET A 1 50.76 -5.57 -7.66
C MET A 1 49.92 -4.58 -6.90
N SER A 2 49.40 -3.56 -7.57
CA SER A 2 48.64 -2.48 -6.96
C SER A 2 47.16 -2.76 -7.20
N GLY A 3 46.41 -3.05 -6.14
CA GLY A 3 44.96 -3.23 -6.18
C GLY A 3 44.28 -1.88 -6.29
N ILE A 4 43.64 -1.62 -7.43
CA ILE A 4 42.77 -0.48 -7.62
C ILE A 4 41.42 -0.85 -6.99
N VAL A 5 41.18 -0.33 -5.79
CA VAL A 5 39.86 -0.31 -5.17
C VAL A 5 39.05 0.75 -5.92
N LEU A 6 38.17 0.29 -6.81
CA LEU A 6 37.13 1.13 -7.41
C LEU A 6 36.08 1.43 -6.35
N VAL A 7 36.33 2.44 -5.53
CA VAL A 7 35.28 3.10 -4.75
C VAL A 7 34.49 3.92 -5.75
N ALA A 8 33.41 3.36 -6.27
CA ALA A 8 32.38 4.13 -6.97
C ALA A 8 31.70 5.02 -5.91
N CYS A 9 32.25 6.22 -5.72
CA CYS A 9 31.50 7.32 -5.12
C CYS A 9 30.41 7.71 -6.12
N ALA A 10 29.32 6.95 -6.14
CA ALA A 10 28.09 7.36 -6.78
C ALA A 10 27.63 8.63 -6.06
N VAL A 11 27.66 9.75 -6.78
CA VAL A 11 26.88 10.92 -6.42
C VAL A 11 25.43 10.46 -6.46
N VAL A 12 24.86 10.14 -5.31
CA VAL A 12 23.43 9.81 -5.16
C VAL A 12 22.68 11.13 -5.33
N CYS A 13 22.52 11.57 -6.58
CA CYS A 13 21.32 12.30 -6.94
C CYS A 13 20.19 11.28 -6.73
N GLY A 14 19.35 11.49 -5.71
CA GLY A 14 18.38 10.49 -5.23
C GLY A 14 17.69 9.79 -6.38
N ALA A 15 17.92 8.49 -6.51
CA ALA A 15 17.51 7.75 -7.69
C ALA A 15 15.98 7.69 -7.68
N ASP A 16 15.34 8.12 -8.77
CA ASP A 16 13.92 7.86 -8.93
C ASP A 16 13.73 6.33 -8.99
N VAL A 17 12.74 5.80 -8.26
CA VAL A 17 12.42 4.37 -8.29
C VAL A 17 12.24 3.87 -9.73
N ARG A 18 11.76 4.71 -10.64
CA ARG A 18 11.56 4.40 -12.06
C ARG A 18 12.86 4.19 -12.84
N GLU A 19 14.00 4.72 -12.37
CA GLU A 19 15.30 4.45 -12.97
C GLU A 19 15.82 3.05 -12.60
N THR A 20 15.55 2.61 -11.38
CA THR A 20 15.96 1.29 -10.87
C THR A 20 14.98 0.18 -11.25
N ILE A 21 13.68 0.49 -11.26
CA ILE A 21 12.58 -0.42 -11.57
C ILE A 21 11.79 0.20 -12.72
N PRO A 22 12.14 -0.10 -13.99
CA PRO A 22 11.68 0.69 -15.13
C PRO A 22 10.30 0.31 -15.67
N SER A 23 9.64 -0.69 -15.09
CA SER A 23 8.37 -1.21 -15.61
C SER A 23 7.52 -1.91 -14.57
N VAL A 24 6.25 -2.11 -14.92
CA VAL A 24 5.31 -2.93 -14.15
C VAL A 24 5.84 -4.35 -13.97
N ALA A 25 6.38 -4.96 -15.03
CA ALA A 25 6.96 -6.30 -14.97
C ALA A 25 8.14 -6.37 -13.99
N ALA A 26 9.05 -5.39 -14.02
CA ALA A 26 10.17 -5.34 -13.09
C ALA A 26 9.70 -5.16 -11.64
N LEU A 27 8.64 -4.37 -11.41
CA LEU A 27 8.05 -4.22 -10.07
C LEU A 27 7.38 -5.53 -9.60
N TYR A 28 6.68 -6.23 -10.50
CA TYR A 28 6.15 -7.56 -10.21
C TYR A 28 7.25 -8.53 -9.83
N ASP A 29 8.37 -8.56 -10.56
CA ASP A 29 9.49 -9.45 -10.26
C ASP A 29 10.08 -9.20 -8.86
N VAL A 30 10.18 -7.93 -8.44
CA VAL A 30 10.61 -7.57 -7.07
C VAL A 30 9.60 -8.07 -6.03
N ILE A 31 8.30 -7.93 -6.29
CA ILE A 31 7.24 -8.43 -5.40
C ILE A 31 7.27 -9.96 -5.34
N ASP A 32 7.38 -10.64 -6.48
CA ASP A 32 7.46 -12.10 -6.57
C ASP A 32 8.68 -12.62 -5.83
N GLN A 33 9.85 -12.02 -6.01
CA GLN A 33 11.05 -12.41 -5.28
C GLN A 33 10.89 -12.25 -3.76
N SER A 34 10.22 -11.18 -3.32
CA SER A 34 10.05 -10.86 -1.89
C SER A 34 8.97 -11.71 -1.23
N ARG A 35 7.91 -12.05 -1.96
CA ARG A 35 6.72 -12.75 -1.44
C ARG A 35 6.61 -14.20 -1.92
N GLN A 36 7.55 -14.64 -2.74
CA GLN A 36 7.61 -15.97 -3.34
C GLN A 36 6.29 -16.36 -4.03
N LEU A 37 5.69 -15.41 -4.76
CA LEU A 37 4.38 -15.64 -5.39
C LEU A 37 4.44 -16.87 -6.31
N SER A 38 5.52 -17.01 -7.08
CA SER A 38 5.78 -18.11 -8.02
C SER A 38 5.69 -19.51 -7.41
N VAL A 39 5.82 -19.66 -6.08
CA VAL A 39 5.57 -20.92 -5.37
C VAL A 39 4.08 -21.31 -5.42
N TYR A 40 3.20 -20.31 -5.45
CA TYR A 40 1.73 -20.45 -5.47
C TYR A 40 1.14 -20.29 -6.88
N LYS A 41 1.93 -20.52 -7.94
CA LYS A 41 1.52 -20.32 -9.35
C LYS A 41 0.27 -21.09 -9.79
N ASP A 42 -0.12 -22.13 -9.04
CA ASP A 42 -1.32 -22.91 -9.33
C ASP A 42 -2.59 -22.24 -8.76
N ASP A 43 -2.42 -21.29 -7.83
CA ASP A 43 -3.50 -20.59 -7.13
C ASP A 43 -3.87 -19.24 -7.80
N TYR A 44 -3.06 -18.75 -8.74
CA TYR A 44 -3.33 -17.49 -9.43
C TYR A 44 -2.75 -17.44 -10.85
N ARG A 45 -3.27 -16.54 -11.69
CA ARG A 45 -2.71 -16.18 -12.99
C ARG A 45 -2.17 -14.77 -12.96
N VAL A 46 -0.99 -14.60 -13.53
CA VAL A 46 -0.40 -13.29 -13.81
C VAL A 46 -0.94 -12.78 -15.14
N LEU A 47 -1.54 -11.59 -15.13
CA LEU A 47 -2.11 -10.92 -16.30
C LEU A 47 -1.44 -9.55 -16.47
N LYS A 48 -1.44 -9.04 -17.72
CA LYS A 48 -0.93 -7.70 -18.07
C LYS A 48 0.46 -7.41 -17.49
N ASP A 49 1.43 -8.27 -17.77
CA ASP A 49 2.83 -8.11 -17.35
C ASP A 49 2.99 -7.89 -15.83
N GLY A 50 2.14 -8.54 -15.02
CA GLY A 50 2.17 -8.40 -13.57
C GLY A 50 1.26 -7.30 -13.02
N ALA A 51 0.60 -6.48 -13.87
CA ALA A 51 -0.32 -5.46 -13.38
C ALA A 51 -1.53 -6.05 -12.65
N VAL A 52 -1.91 -7.30 -12.95
CA VAL A 52 -3.09 -7.95 -12.38
C VAL A 52 -2.77 -9.38 -11.98
N LEU A 53 -3.18 -9.75 -10.77
CA LEU A 53 -3.23 -11.14 -10.30
C LEU A 53 -4.68 -11.61 -10.26
N GLU A 54 -4.98 -12.70 -10.94
CA GLU A 54 -6.30 -13.34 -10.94
C GLU A 54 -6.24 -14.63 -10.12
N ALA A 55 -6.89 -14.65 -8.94
CA ALA A 55 -6.99 -15.86 -8.12
C ALA A 55 -7.83 -16.92 -8.83
N LEU A 56 -7.40 -18.17 -8.71
CA LEU A 56 -8.03 -19.33 -9.31
C LEU A 56 -8.65 -20.22 -8.23
N GLN A 57 -9.80 -20.82 -8.54
CA GLN A 57 -10.42 -21.85 -7.72
C GLN A 57 -10.67 -23.10 -8.55
N THR A 58 -10.20 -24.24 -8.05
CA THR A 58 -10.55 -25.55 -8.62
C THR A 58 -11.93 -25.95 -8.11
N ARG A 59 -12.88 -26.21 -9.02
CA ARG A 59 -14.18 -26.80 -8.65
C ARG A 59 -13.97 -28.13 -7.92
N GLY A 60 -14.42 -28.22 -6.66
CA GLY A 60 -14.42 -29.44 -5.85
C GLY A 60 -13.48 -29.46 -4.63
N SER A 61 -12.87 -28.34 -4.25
CA SER A 61 -12.01 -28.26 -3.05
C SER A 61 -12.68 -27.66 -1.80
N THR A 62 -13.95 -27.28 -1.87
CA THR A 62 -14.71 -26.93 -0.67
C THR A 62 -15.06 -28.20 0.09
N GLY A 63 -14.25 -28.54 1.09
CA GLY A 63 -14.52 -29.59 2.08
C GLY A 63 -15.74 -29.30 2.97
N GLY A 64 -16.85 -28.85 2.38
CA GLY A 64 -18.16 -28.72 3.00
C GLY A 64 -19.00 -29.96 2.73
N ILE A 65 -19.87 -30.29 3.68
CA ILE A 65 -20.69 -31.51 3.78
C ILE A 65 -21.65 -31.75 2.58
N LEU A 66 -21.64 -30.86 1.57
CA LEU A 66 -22.45 -30.95 0.34
C LEU A 66 -21.70 -31.54 -0.87
N ASP A 67 -20.49 -32.07 -0.70
CA ASP A 67 -19.66 -32.71 -1.74
C ASP A 67 -20.18 -34.09 -2.26
N LYS A 68 -21.48 -34.37 -2.11
CA LYS A 68 -22.11 -35.64 -2.51
C LYS A 68 -22.99 -35.55 -3.76
N LEU A 69 -22.70 -34.64 -4.68
CA LEU A 69 -23.32 -34.68 -6.01
C LEU A 69 -22.23 -34.75 -7.09
N PRO A 70 -22.12 -35.88 -7.83
CA PRO A 70 -21.17 -36.01 -8.91
C PRO A 70 -21.60 -35.12 -10.06
N SER A 71 -21.06 -33.89 -10.09
CA SER A 71 -21.23 -32.99 -11.23
C SER A 71 -20.37 -33.53 -12.38
N ARG A 72 -21.03 -34.17 -13.35
CA ARG A 72 -20.44 -34.66 -14.59
C ARG A 72 -19.72 -33.52 -15.32
N GLY A 73 -18.42 -33.67 -15.56
CA GLY A 73 -17.84 -33.33 -16.87
C GLY A 73 -17.12 -32.00 -17.08
N SER A 74 -16.73 -31.24 -16.05
CA SER A 74 -15.74 -30.16 -16.26
C SER A 74 -14.88 -29.94 -15.02
N SER A 75 -13.63 -30.41 -15.05
CA SER A 75 -12.56 -29.92 -14.17
C SER A 75 -12.22 -28.49 -14.59
N GLY A 76 -13.09 -27.54 -14.26
CA GLY A 76 -12.93 -26.13 -14.59
C GLY A 76 -12.20 -25.42 -13.46
N ILE A 77 -11.05 -24.82 -13.78
CA ILE A 77 -10.46 -23.77 -12.96
C ILE A 77 -11.26 -22.50 -13.24
N GLU A 78 -11.95 -21.96 -12.24
CA GLU A 78 -12.76 -20.74 -12.38
C GLU A 78 -12.03 -19.55 -11.72
N PRO A 79 -12.05 -18.35 -12.35
CA PRO A 79 -11.49 -17.15 -11.75
C PRO A 79 -12.37 -16.71 -10.57
N LEU A 80 -11.75 -16.40 -9.43
CA LEU A 80 -12.47 -16.00 -8.23
C LEU A 80 -12.41 -14.50 -7.96
N SER A 81 -11.23 -13.91 -8.06
CA SER A 81 -11.02 -12.50 -7.74
C SER A 81 -9.82 -11.94 -8.48
N LYS A 82 -9.80 -10.61 -8.65
CA LYS A 82 -8.68 -9.89 -9.27
C LYS A 82 -8.09 -8.89 -8.28
N GLY A 83 -6.77 -8.91 -8.18
CA GLY A 83 -5.97 -7.88 -7.54
C GLY A 83 -5.28 -7.03 -8.58
N GLU A 84 -5.40 -5.71 -8.48
CA GLU A 84 -4.68 -4.77 -9.33
C GLU A 84 -3.45 -4.25 -8.58
N LEU A 85 -2.30 -4.22 -9.26
CA LEU A 85 -1.07 -3.66 -8.71
C LEU A 85 -1.19 -2.14 -8.63
N ARG A 86 -1.19 -1.62 -7.41
CA ARG A 86 -1.24 -0.19 -7.13
C ARG A 86 0.05 0.27 -6.50
N VAL A 87 0.35 1.54 -6.69
CA VAL A 87 1.53 2.21 -6.15
C VAL A 87 1.17 3.53 -5.51
N VAL A 88 1.85 3.87 -4.43
CA VAL A 88 1.81 5.17 -3.77
C VAL A 88 3.23 5.73 -3.80
N PRO A 89 3.54 6.70 -4.69
CA PRO A 89 4.81 7.41 -4.64
C PRO A 89 4.87 8.26 -3.37
N ILE A 90 6.04 8.29 -2.73
CA ILE A 90 6.23 9.00 -1.47
C ILE A 90 6.64 10.46 -1.78
N PRO A 91 5.84 11.48 -1.40
CA PRO A 91 6.16 12.88 -1.72
C PRO A 91 7.52 13.30 -1.18
N ASN A 92 8.31 14.01 -2.00
CA ASN A 92 9.68 14.47 -1.70
C ASN A 92 10.73 13.35 -1.52
N HIS A 93 10.35 12.09 -1.71
CA HIS A 93 11.25 10.93 -1.61
C HIS A 93 11.09 10.06 -2.86
N PRO A 94 11.64 10.48 -4.02
CA PRO A 94 11.47 9.76 -5.29
C PRO A 94 12.10 8.37 -5.31
N ASN A 95 13.01 8.10 -4.36
CA ASN A 95 13.63 6.80 -4.11
C ASN A 95 12.73 5.83 -3.30
N LEU A 96 11.60 6.30 -2.79
CA LEU A 96 10.66 5.50 -1.99
C LEU A 96 9.36 5.23 -2.77
N LEU A 97 8.91 3.96 -2.74
CA LEU A 97 7.65 3.54 -3.36
C LEU A 97 6.95 2.50 -2.49
N LEU A 98 5.70 2.75 -2.12
CA LEU A 98 4.82 1.73 -1.59
C LEU A 98 4.08 1.08 -2.75
N ALA A 99 4.08 -0.25 -2.83
CA ALA A 99 3.41 -0.99 -3.89
C ALA A 99 2.71 -2.24 -3.35
N GLY A 100 1.62 -2.65 -4.00
CA GLY A 100 0.97 -3.91 -3.66
C GLY A 100 -0.34 -4.15 -4.40
N TYR A 101 -0.86 -5.37 -4.28
CA TYR A 101 -2.09 -5.79 -4.96
C TYR A 101 -3.34 -5.50 -4.14
N VAL A 102 -4.27 -4.77 -4.74
CA VAL A 102 -5.54 -4.38 -4.09
C VAL A 102 -6.72 -5.02 -4.81
N THR A 103 -7.63 -5.61 -4.04
CA THR A 103 -8.87 -6.21 -4.55
C THR A 103 -10.02 -5.23 -4.55
N HIS A 104 -10.68 -5.06 -5.68
CA HIS A 104 -11.93 -4.31 -5.79
C HIS A 104 -13.12 -5.29 -5.79
N HIS A 105 -13.46 -5.88 -4.64
CA HIS A 105 -14.69 -6.69 -4.51
C HIS A 105 -15.46 -6.37 -3.22
N GLU A 106 -16.79 -6.29 -3.39
CA GLU A 106 -17.82 -6.01 -2.37
C GLU A 106 -18.16 -7.23 -1.48
N SER A 107 -17.55 -8.39 -1.70
CA SER A 107 -17.88 -9.61 -0.98
C SER A 107 -17.02 -9.77 0.29
N PRO A 108 -17.63 -9.84 1.49
CA PRO A 108 -16.91 -10.03 2.76
C PRO A 108 -16.32 -11.44 2.95
N ILE A 109 -16.55 -12.36 2.01
CA ILE A 109 -15.98 -13.71 2.07
C ILE A 109 -14.60 -13.68 1.44
N THR A 110 -13.65 -13.15 2.19
CA THR A 110 -12.26 -13.11 1.76
C THR A 110 -11.52 -14.34 2.22
N TYR A 111 -11.34 -15.28 1.30
CA TYR A 111 -10.36 -16.35 1.46
C TYR A 111 -8.95 -15.76 1.57
N ASP A 112 -8.12 -16.44 2.36
CA ASP A 112 -6.75 -16.10 2.73
C ASP A 112 -5.80 -16.30 1.52
N TYR A 113 -5.90 -15.42 0.52
CA TYR A 113 -5.03 -15.49 -0.66
C TYR A 113 -3.66 -14.90 -0.35
N ALA A 114 -2.60 -15.67 -0.61
CA ALA A 114 -1.19 -15.28 -0.42
C ALA A 114 -0.83 -13.92 -1.05
N TRP A 115 -1.50 -13.52 -2.15
CA TRP A 115 -1.27 -12.24 -2.79
C TRP A 115 -1.99 -11.04 -2.16
N ARG A 116 -2.95 -11.22 -1.24
CA ARG A 116 -3.51 -10.09 -0.46
C ARG A 116 -2.44 -9.45 0.44
N GLU A 117 -1.43 -10.22 0.80
CA GLU A 117 -0.27 -9.77 1.55
C GLU A 117 0.90 -9.39 0.64
N ALA A 118 0.72 -9.35 -0.69
CA ALA A 118 1.76 -8.97 -1.63
C ALA A 118 1.89 -7.45 -1.72
N ASN A 119 2.33 -6.86 -0.60
CA ASN A 119 2.54 -5.43 -0.45
C ASN A 119 3.94 -5.19 0.11
N LEU A 120 4.58 -4.12 -0.34
CA LEU A 120 5.93 -3.78 0.07
C LEU A 120 6.19 -2.27 0.01
N LEU A 121 7.15 -1.81 0.82
CA LEU A 121 7.82 -0.53 0.69
C LEU A 121 9.22 -0.76 0.11
N LEU A 122 9.54 -0.03 -0.94
CA LEU A 122 10.83 -0.01 -1.59
C LEU A 122 11.56 1.25 -1.21
N ASP A 123 12.85 1.10 -0.93
CA ASP A 123 13.83 2.18 -0.89
C ASP A 123 15.00 1.81 -1.80
N VAL A 124 15.02 2.36 -3.01
CA VAL A 124 16.02 2.01 -4.02
C VAL A 124 17.40 2.59 -3.70
N ASP A 125 17.46 3.73 -3.01
CA ASP A 125 18.74 4.34 -2.60
C ASP A 125 19.43 3.48 -1.52
N ARG A 126 18.64 2.92 -0.61
CA ARG A 126 19.15 2.04 0.47
C ARG A 126 19.17 0.56 0.09
N ASN A 127 18.67 0.22 -1.10
CA ASN A 127 18.45 -1.16 -1.56
C ASN A 127 17.70 -2.01 -0.52
N VAL A 128 16.59 -1.46 -0.02
CA VAL A 128 15.76 -2.06 1.03
C VAL A 128 14.38 -2.38 0.48
N VAL A 129 13.90 -3.58 0.78
CA VAL A 129 12.52 -4.00 0.56
C VAL A 129 11.93 -4.40 1.91
N ILE A 130 10.79 -3.82 2.26
CA ILE A 130 10.07 -4.10 3.50
C ILE A 130 8.69 -4.60 3.11
N TRP A 131 8.29 -5.75 3.63
CA TRP A 131 6.93 -6.26 3.50
C TRP A 131 6.35 -6.51 4.88
N TRP A 132 5.02 -6.39 4.99
CA TRP A 132 4.31 -6.60 6.25
C TRP A 132 3.46 -7.88 6.14
N GLU A 133 3.73 -8.85 6.99
CA GLU A 133 2.85 -10.01 7.19
C GLU A 133 1.95 -9.74 8.41
N GLN A 134 0.67 -10.13 8.34
CA GLN A 134 -0.27 -9.95 9.45
C GLN A 134 0.14 -10.69 10.74
N ARG A 135 1.18 -11.54 10.69
CA ARG A 135 1.65 -12.34 11.83
C ARG A 135 3.18 -12.32 11.97
N ASN A 136 3.68 -11.29 12.65
CA ASN A 136 4.98 -11.31 13.38
C ASN A 136 6.30 -11.45 12.58
N ALA A 137 6.35 -11.17 11.29
CA ALA A 137 7.63 -11.05 10.60
C ALA A 137 8.22 -9.65 10.80
N VAL A 138 8.97 -9.46 11.89
CA VAL A 138 9.84 -8.28 12.08
C VAL A 138 10.79 -8.19 10.88
N PRO A 139 11.03 -7.01 10.27
CA PRO A 139 12.18 -6.82 9.40
C PRO A 139 13.42 -6.84 10.29
N HIS A 140 13.96 -8.04 10.57
CA HIS A 140 15.17 -8.24 11.38
C HIS A 140 16.44 -7.65 10.74
N PHE A 141 16.32 -7.02 9.57
CA PHE A 141 17.44 -6.59 8.74
C PHE A 141 17.70 -5.08 8.78
N LEU A 142 16.80 -4.26 9.32
CA LEU A 142 17.02 -2.82 9.42
C LEU A 142 17.78 -2.48 10.71
N SER A 143 18.86 -1.72 10.57
CA SER A 143 19.51 -1.05 11.70
C SER A 143 18.56 -0.01 12.31
N LYS A 144 18.80 0.36 13.58
CA LYS A 144 18.00 1.40 14.25
C LYS A 144 18.08 2.73 13.51
N GLU A 145 19.24 3.03 12.93
CA GLU A 145 19.52 4.21 12.14
C GLU A 145 18.68 4.22 10.85
N GLN A 146 18.60 3.08 10.15
CA GLN A 146 17.75 2.94 8.95
C GLN A 146 16.27 3.06 9.30
N THR A 147 15.82 2.41 10.37
CA THR A 147 14.43 2.52 10.83
C THR A 147 14.05 3.96 11.18
N ALA A 148 14.93 4.67 11.91
CA ALA A 148 14.68 6.06 12.27
C ALA A 148 14.64 6.98 11.03
N ALA A 149 15.53 6.78 10.05
CA ALA A 149 15.54 7.55 8.81
C ALA A 149 14.25 7.31 7.99
N LEU A 150 13.87 6.05 7.79
CA LEU A 150 12.65 5.70 7.06
C LEU A 150 11.39 6.22 7.76
N ASN A 151 11.31 6.13 9.09
CA ASN A 151 10.19 6.72 9.84
C ASN A 151 10.11 8.23 9.65
N ALA A 152 11.24 8.93 9.59
CA ALA A 152 11.25 10.37 9.33
C ALA A 152 10.79 10.72 7.91
N ASP A 153 11.27 9.98 6.90
CA ASP A 153 10.89 10.14 5.50
C ASP A 153 9.38 9.88 5.32
N LEU A 154 8.87 8.78 5.87
CA LEU A 154 7.45 8.43 5.82
C LEU A 154 6.57 9.38 6.62
N LEU A 155 7.04 9.89 7.77
CA LEU A 155 6.30 10.88 8.55
C LEU A 155 6.17 12.21 7.78
N SER A 156 7.20 12.59 7.02
CA SER A 156 7.14 13.74 6.11
C SER A 156 6.05 13.57 5.06
N ALA A 157 6.01 12.39 4.42
CA ALA A 157 4.96 12.04 3.47
C ALA A 157 3.55 11.98 4.09
N ALA A 158 3.44 11.42 5.29
CA ALA A 158 2.18 11.31 6.02
C ALA A 158 1.55 12.67 6.34
N LYS A 159 2.34 13.74 6.47
CA LYS A 159 1.79 15.11 6.59
C LYS A 159 0.97 15.49 5.36
N ALA A 160 1.49 15.24 4.16
CA ALA A 160 0.80 15.52 2.91
C ALA A 160 -0.46 14.63 2.74
N TRP A 161 -0.41 13.39 3.23
CA TRP A 161 -1.56 12.50 3.25
C TRP A 161 -2.65 12.98 4.21
N GLY A 162 -2.28 13.41 5.42
CA GLY A 162 -3.21 13.95 6.42
C GLY A 162 -4.05 15.10 5.88
N GLU A 163 -3.45 16.02 5.14
CA GLU A 163 -4.18 17.12 4.50
C GLU A 163 -5.22 16.65 3.48
N ARG A 164 -4.95 15.58 2.73
CA ARG A 164 -5.89 14.99 1.77
C ARG A 164 -7.01 14.24 2.48
N ILE A 165 -6.64 13.44 3.49
CA ILE A 165 -7.56 12.73 4.38
C ILE A 165 -8.58 13.70 4.99
N ALA A 166 -8.13 14.84 5.52
CA ALA A 166 -8.99 15.86 6.12
C ALA A 166 -10.05 16.44 5.16
N ARG A 167 -9.78 16.44 3.84
CA ARG A 167 -10.71 16.93 2.82
C ARG A 167 -11.81 15.94 2.47
N ARG A 168 -11.63 14.65 2.78
CA ARG A 168 -12.58 13.55 2.48
C ARG A 168 -13.35 13.12 3.71
N ARG A 169 -14.27 13.98 4.14
CA ARG A 169 -15.12 13.75 5.32
C ARG A 169 -15.99 12.49 5.20
N ASP A 170 -16.25 12.04 3.97
CA ASP A 170 -17.09 10.91 3.59
C ASP A 170 -16.42 9.53 3.74
N LEU A 171 -15.09 9.44 3.67
CA LEU A 171 -14.37 8.16 3.64
C LEU A 171 -13.72 7.76 4.96
N TYR A 172 -13.33 8.75 5.77
CA TYR A 172 -12.61 8.54 7.01
C TYR A 172 -13.57 8.63 8.20
N PRO A 173 -13.21 8.16 9.42
CA PRO A 173 -14.10 8.17 10.59
C PRO A 173 -14.41 9.59 11.13
N THR A 174 -14.36 10.60 10.27
CA THR A 174 -14.68 12.00 10.52
C THR A 174 -16.18 12.21 10.64
N GLU A 175 -17.00 11.58 9.81
CA GLU A 175 -18.45 11.85 9.78
C GLU A 175 -19.17 11.56 11.11
N PRO A 176 -18.98 10.38 11.77
CA PRO A 176 -19.60 10.15 13.08
C PRO A 176 -19.12 11.14 14.16
N ARG A 177 -17.86 11.56 14.09
CA ARG A 177 -17.27 12.53 15.02
C ARG A 177 -17.73 13.95 14.77
N LEU A 178 -17.97 14.32 13.51
CA LEU A 178 -18.55 15.58 13.11
C LEU A 178 -19.98 15.69 13.65
N GLN A 179 -20.79 14.64 13.48
CA GLN A 179 -22.14 14.58 14.03
C GLN A 179 -22.15 14.67 15.56
N GLU A 180 -21.19 14.03 16.24
CA GLU A 180 -21.02 14.13 17.69
C GLU A 180 -20.63 15.55 18.13
N PHE A 181 -19.79 16.23 17.36
CA PHE A 181 -19.39 17.62 17.58
C PHE A 181 -20.56 18.59 17.38
N ASP A 182 -21.30 18.46 16.28
CA ASP A 182 -22.44 19.33 15.94
C ASP A 182 -23.56 19.25 16.98
N ARG A 183 -23.78 18.06 17.57
CA ARG A 183 -24.77 17.85 18.64
C ARG A 183 -24.49 18.64 19.93
N GLN A 184 -23.30 19.22 20.08
CA GLN A 184 -22.97 20.07 21.24
C GLN A 184 -23.52 21.50 21.11
N PHE A 185 -24.07 21.85 19.94
CA PHE A 185 -24.57 23.18 19.63
C PHE A 185 -26.08 23.17 19.39
N VAL A 186 -26.76 24.26 19.78
CA VAL A 186 -28.18 24.47 19.44
C VAL A 186 -28.34 24.85 17.97
N ASP A 187 -27.42 25.67 17.46
CA ASP A 187 -27.28 26.03 16.04
C ASP A 187 -25.83 25.70 15.62
N PRO A 188 -25.61 24.59 14.89
CA PRO A 188 -24.27 24.13 14.57
C PRO A 188 -23.48 25.14 13.71
N PRO A 189 -22.29 25.58 14.15
CA PRO A 189 -21.45 26.45 13.36
C PRO A 189 -20.80 25.69 12.20
N PRO A 190 -20.30 26.38 11.16
CA PRO A 190 -19.41 25.75 10.19
C PRO A 190 -18.19 25.15 10.87
N VAL A 191 -17.93 23.86 10.60
CA VAL A 191 -16.81 23.11 11.19
C VAL A 191 -15.67 22.97 10.18
N GLU A 192 -14.48 23.39 10.60
CA GLU A 192 -13.21 23.10 9.94
C GLU A 192 -12.65 21.76 10.42
N VAL A 193 -12.15 20.94 9.49
CA VAL A 193 -11.51 19.67 9.77
C VAL A 193 -10.05 19.78 9.33
N SER A 194 -9.14 19.50 10.24
CA SER A 194 -7.72 19.35 9.94
C SER A 194 -7.20 18.02 10.46
N CYS A 195 -6.10 17.55 9.89
CA CYS A 195 -5.47 16.30 10.26
C CYS A 195 -3.96 16.47 10.22
N LYS A 196 -3.26 15.99 11.25
CA LYS A 196 -1.81 15.95 11.30
C LYS A 196 -1.33 14.52 11.50
N ALA A 197 -0.28 14.13 10.79
CA ALA A 197 0.44 12.90 11.11
C ALA A 197 1.19 13.08 12.44
N VAL A 198 1.03 12.12 13.35
CA VAL A 198 1.66 12.11 14.68
C VAL A 198 2.87 11.18 14.68
N SER A 199 2.69 9.97 14.16
CA SER A 199 3.73 8.95 14.12
C SER A 199 3.56 8.06 12.90
N VAL A 200 4.67 7.52 12.42
CA VAL A 200 4.71 6.42 11.46
C VAL A 200 5.73 5.41 11.99
N ASP A 201 5.35 4.14 11.98
CA ASP A 201 6.24 3.05 12.31
C ASP A 201 6.36 2.12 11.11
N VAL A 202 7.49 2.19 10.41
CA VAL A 202 7.79 1.36 9.24
C VAL A 202 7.83 -0.13 9.58
N VAL A 203 8.10 -0.51 10.84
CA VAL A 203 8.17 -1.92 11.24
C VAL A 203 6.79 -2.54 11.31
N SER A 204 5.84 -1.88 11.98
CA SER A 204 4.44 -2.34 12.04
C SER A 204 3.61 -1.94 10.82
N GLY A 205 4.09 -0.96 10.06
CA GLY A 205 3.32 -0.31 9.00
C GLY A 205 2.20 0.59 9.53
N GLU A 206 2.13 0.85 10.84
CA GLU A 206 1.11 1.73 11.42
C GLU A 206 1.44 3.21 11.20
N CYS A 207 0.40 3.98 10.90
CA CYS A 207 0.40 5.44 10.82
C CYS A 207 -0.64 5.99 11.79
N GLU A 208 -0.23 6.91 12.66
CA GLU A 208 -1.13 7.60 13.57
C GLU A 208 -1.37 9.02 13.08
N PHE A 209 -2.64 9.37 12.96
CA PHE A 209 -3.13 10.68 12.60
C PHE A 209 -3.96 11.27 13.73
N GLN A 210 -3.87 12.57 13.90
CA GLN A 210 -4.68 13.32 14.85
C GLN A 210 -5.59 14.26 14.07
N PHE A 211 -6.89 13.97 14.10
CA PHE A 211 -7.89 14.89 13.58
C PHE A 211 -8.20 15.98 14.60
N ARG A 212 -8.51 17.16 14.09
CA ARG A 212 -9.03 18.29 14.84
C ARG A 212 -10.25 18.86 14.12
N LEU A 213 -11.36 18.94 14.86
CA LEU A 213 -12.56 19.68 14.49
C LEU A 213 -12.51 21.04 15.17
N SER A 214 -12.89 22.10 14.46
CA SER A 214 -12.90 23.46 15.01
C SER A 214 -14.11 24.23 14.49
N GLY A 215 -14.91 24.79 15.40
CA GLY A 215 -16.14 25.52 15.06
C GLY A 215 -16.76 26.17 16.30
N GLY A 216 -17.35 27.37 16.15
CA GLY A 216 -18.02 28.07 17.26
C GLY A 216 -17.14 28.39 18.47
N GLY A 217 -15.82 28.54 18.27
CA GLY A 217 -14.84 28.75 19.35
C GLY A 217 -14.48 27.50 20.15
N GLN A 218 -15.01 26.34 19.78
CA GLN A 218 -14.69 25.04 20.39
C GLN A 218 -13.79 24.21 19.47
N THR A 219 -13.05 23.29 20.09
CA THR A 219 -12.20 22.34 19.36
C THR A 219 -12.36 20.94 19.94
N ALA A 220 -12.38 19.94 19.08
CA ALA A 220 -12.31 18.53 19.48
C ALA A 220 -11.20 17.83 18.73
N GLU A 221 -10.49 16.93 19.40
CA GLU A 221 -9.39 16.17 18.84
C GLU A 221 -9.65 14.67 19.03
N PHE A 222 -9.45 13.87 17.99
CA PHE A 222 -9.53 12.41 18.08
C PHE A 222 -8.46 11.72 17.23
N PRO A 223 -7.87 10.62 17.73
CA PRO A 223 -6.88 9.86 16.98
C PRO A 223 -7.54 9.01 15.90
N TYR A 224 -6.79 8.76 14.84
CA TYR A 224 -7.10 7.81 13.79
C TYR A 224 -5.85 7.01 13.46
N LYS A 225 -5.98 5.69 13.51
CA LYS A 225 -4.93 4.77 13.08
C LYS A 225 -5.27 4.23 11.70
N ALA A 226 -4.31 4.31 10.81
CA ALA A 226 -4.32 3.63 9.52
C ALA A 226 -3.04 2.79 9.40
N THR A 227 -3.05 1.84 8.49
CA THR A 227 -1.84 1.16 8.06
C THR A 227 -1.34 1.78 6.76
N LEU A 228 -0.05 1.64 6.46
CA LEU A 228 0.49 2.00 5.14
C LEU A 228 -0.26 1.23 4.03
N LEU A 229 -0.73 0.02 4.31
CA LEU A 229 -1.55 -0.77 3.38
C LEU A 229 -2.89 -0.12 3.05
N ASP A 230 -3.51 0.58 4.00
CA ASP A 230 -4.75 1.32 3.75
C ASP A 230 -4.53 2.44 2.70
N LEU A 231 -3.29 2.94 2.56
CA LEU A 231 -2.96 3.91 1.52
C LEU A 231 -3.05 3.31 0.11
N LEU A 232 -2.71 2.03 -0.06
CA LEU A 232 -2.83 1.33 -1.35
C LEU A 232 -4.29 1.22 -1.81
N ALA A 233 -5.22 1.14 -0.86
CA ALA A 233 -6.66 1.10 -1.14
C ALA A 233 -7.30 2.51 -1.24
N SER A 234 -6.54 3.58 -0.96
CA SER A 234 -7.03 4.96 -0.98
C SER A 234 -6.87 5.64 -2.35
N GLU A 235 -7.44 6.84 -2.51
CA GLU A 235 -7.20 7.67 -3.70
C GLU A 235 -5.74 8.13 -3.88
N LEU A 236 -4.88 7.93 -2.89
CA LEU A 236 -3.46 8.26 -2.98
C LEU A 236 -2.71 7.26 -3.86
N ALA A 237 -3.28 6.06 -4.03
CA ALA A 237 -2.71 5.02 -4.85
C ALA A 237 -3.18 5.12 -6.30
N MET A 238 -2.25 4.93 -7.22
CA MET A 238 -2.53 4.84 -8.65
C MET A 238 -2.18 3.45 -9.19
N PRO A 239 -2.84 3.00 -10.28
CA PRO A 239 -2.43 1.78 -10.97
C PRO A 239 -0.97 1.87 -11.42
N ALA A 240 -0.19 0.80 -11.25
CA ALA A 240 1.22 0.77 -11.63
C ALA A 240 1.43 1.09 -13.12
N GLU A 241 0.51 0.65 -14.00
CA GLU A 241 0.53 0.99 -15.42
C GLU A 241 0.55 2.51 -15.66
N GLN A 242 -0.23 3.27 -14.88
CA GLN A 242 -0.29 4.73 -14.98
C GLN A 242 1.00 5.38 -14.47
N TYR A 243 1.52 4.89 -13.35
CA TYR A 243 2.77 5.40 -12.76
C TYR A 243 3.96 5.30 -13.71
N PHE A 244 4.16 4.12 -14.32
CA PHE A 244 5.27 3.90 -15.26
C PHE A 244 5.04 4.51 -16.65
N ALA A 245 3.78 4.71 -17.07
CA ALA A 245 3.48 5.43 -18.31
C ALA A 245 3.77 6.94 -18.22
N ALA A 246 3.58 7.55 -17.04
CA ALA A 246 3.82 8.98 -16.83
C ALA A 246 5.28 9.38 -17.11
N ALA A 247 6.26 8.56 -16.71
CA ALA A 247 7.69 8.83 -16.95
C ALA A 247 8.04 8.97 -18.44
N LYS A 248 7.50 8.09 -19.30
CA LYS A 248 7.76 8.12 -20.74
C LYS A 248 7.27 9.40 -21.41
N THR A 249 6.27 10.04 -20.82
CA THR A 249 5.68 11.29 -21.33
C THR A 249 6.52 12.51 -20.92
N GLU A 250 7.22 12.45 -19.78
CA GLU A 250 8.10 13.50 -19.29
C GLU A 250 9.43 13.54 -20.08
N GLU A 251 9.97 12.39 -20.48
CA GLU A 251 11.19 12.30 -21.31
C GLU A 251 11.00 12.73 -22.77
N SER A 252 9.75 12.85 -23.23
CA SER A 252 9.40 13.22 -24.61
C SER A 252 9.13 14.73 -24.80
N LYS A 253 9.33 15.55 -23.76
CA LYS A 253 9.13 17.00 -23.77
C LYS A 253 10.45 17.73 -23.55
#